data_AF-A0A7C4T3B0-F1
#
_entry.id   AF-A0A7C4T3B0-F1
#
_cell.length_a   1.000
_cell.length_b   1.000
_cell.length_c   1.000
_cell.angle_alpha   90.00
_cell.angle_beta   90.00
_cell.angle_gamma   90.00
#
_symmetry.space_group_name_H-M   'P 1'
#
loop_
_entity.id
_entity.type
_entity.pdbx_description
1 polymer ?
#
loop_
_entity_poly.entity_id
_entity_poly.type
_entity_poly.pdbx_seq_one_letter_code
_entity_poly.pdbx_strand_id
1 'polypeptide(L)'
;NTYNKKTALVSCISTAYFRVIMVSLLFGINHIGIMAGIAPSFPAGCLSILGITLTGVLWSVMREKTGSIIPSMISHVLVTLGYSGLLVFYFISYRE
;
A
#
# COMPACT_ATOMS: atom_id res chain seq x y z
N ASN A 1 -18.00 12.58 -34.47
CA ASN A 1 -17.07 13.06 -33.41
C ASN A 1 -16.73 11.91 -32.44
N THR A 2 -16.13 10.83 -32.97
CA THR A 2 -15.90 9.55 -32.26
C THR A 2 -14.44 9.37 -31.88
N TYR A 3 -13.53 9.96 -32.68
CA TYR A 3 -12.09 10.00 -32.42
C TYR A 3 -11.75 10.77 -31.14
N ASN A 4 -12.36 11.95 -30.93
CA ASN A 4 -12.12 12.77 -29.75
C ASN A 4 -12.53 12.07 -28.42
N LYS A 5 -13.56 11.23 -28.44
CA LYS A 5 -13.99 10.46 -27.25
C LYS A 5 -13.02 9.33 -26.90
N LYS A 6 -12.46 8.64 -27.90
CA LYS A 6 -11.47 7.58 -27.67
C LYS A 6 -10.16 8.14 -27.11
N THR A 7 -9.68 9.26 -27.66
CA THR A 7 -8.46 9.92 -27.17
C THR A 7 -8.62 10.44 -25.73
N ALA A 8 -9.77 11.02 -25.41
CA ALA A 8 -10.09 11.46 -24.04
C ALA A 8 -10.16 10.30 -23.04
N LEU A 9 -10.74 9.16 -23.43
CA LEU A 9 -10.82 7.96 -22.60
C LEU A 9 -9.42 7.40 -22.29
N VAL A 10 -8.55 7.28 -23.31
CA VAL A 10 -7.17 6.78 -23.14
C VAL A 10 -6.34 7.70 -22.24
N SER A 11 -6.49 9.01 -22.40
CA SER A 11 -5.81 10.00 -21.55
C SER A 11 -6.28 9.94 -20.08
N CYS A 12 -7.59 9.78 -19.85
CA CYS A 12 -8.16 9.63 -18.51
C CYS A 12 -7.70 8.34 -17.82
N ILE A 13 -7.65 7.23 -18.57
CA ILE A 13 -7.16 5.94 -18.06
C ILE A 13 -5.67 6.01 -17.72
N SER A 14 -4.86 6.62 -18.59
CA SER A 14 -3.42 6.80 -18.37
C SER A 14 -3.12 7.63 -17.11
N THR A 15 -3.87 8.71 -16.89
CA THR A 15 -3.72 9.56 -15.70
C THR A 15 -4.16 8.87 -14.41
N ALA A 16 -5.20 8.04 -14.45
CA ALA A 16 -5.62 7.23 -13.30
C ALA A 16 -4.54 6.21 -12.89
N TYR A 17 -3.99 5.44 -13.85
CA TYR A 17 -2.92 4.48 -13.56
C TYR A 17 -1.64 5.15 -13.06
N PHE A 18 -1.28 6.30 -13.64
CA PHE A 18 -0.14 7.08 -13.16
C PHE A 18 -0.31 7.51 -11.69
N ARG A 19 -1.50 7.99 -11.32
CA ARG A 19 -1.82 8.38 -9.94
C ARG A 19 -1.72 7.18 -8.99
N VAL A 20 -2.27 6.02 -9.39
CA VAL A 20 -2.18 4.77 -8.60
C VAL A 20 -0.73 4.43 -8.31
N ILE A 21 0.13 4.42 -9.33
CA ILE A 21 1.54 4.06 -9.18
C ILE A 21 2.27 5.08 -8.29
N MET A 22 2.09 6.38 -8.55
CA MET A 22 2.75 7.44 -7.76
C MET A 22 2.37 7.39 -6.28
N VAL A 23 1.07 7.28 -5.97
CA VAL A 23 0.59 7.20 -4.58
C VAL A 23 1.15 5.95 -3.89
N SER A 24 1.18 4.81 -4.60
CA SER A 24 1.69 3.55 -4.04
C SER A 24 3.19 3.60 -3.77
N LEU A 25 3.98 4.26 -4.64
CA LEU A 25 5.41 4.46 -4.44
C LEU A 25 5.68 5.39 -3.24
N LEU A 26 4.99 6.52 -3.16
CA LEU A 26 5.12 7.44 -2.01
C LEU A 26 4.71 6.76 -0.70
N PHE A 27 3.67 5.92 -0.75
CA PHE A 27 3.24 5.11 0.38
C PHE A 27 4.32 4.11 0.81
N GLY A 28 4.93 3.39 -0.13
CA GLY A 28 6.06 2.50 0.15
C GLY A 28 7.25 3.25 0.76
N ILE A 29 7.64 4.39 0.18
CA ILE A 29 8.75 5.23 0.68
C ILE A 29 8.50 5.69 2.12
N ASN A 30 7.27 6.12 2.43
CA ASN A 30 6.89 6.55 3.78
C ASN A 30 7.09 5.44 4.83
N HIS A 31 7.02 4.17 4.43
CA HIS A 31 7.20 3.04 5.34
C HIS A 31 8.65 2.59 5.50
N ILE A 32 9.59 3.11 4.70
CA ILE A 32 11.02 2.78 4.83
C ILE A 32 11.54 3.10 6.22
N GLY A 33 11.17 4.27 6.77
CA GLY A 33 11.61 4.68 8.11
C GLY A 33 11.15 3.74 9.21
N ILE A 34 9.89 3.29 9.15
CA ILE A 34 9.34 2.33 10.12
C ILE A 34 10.00 0.95 9.94
N MET A 35 10.08 0.46 8.69
CA MET A 35 10.68 -0.84 8.38
C MET A 35 12.16 -0.91 8.76
N ALA A 36 12.91 0.19 8.64
CA ALA A 36 14.30 0.25 9.07
C ALA A 36 14.47 0.03 10.59
N GLY A 37 13.48 0.40 11.40
CA GLY A 37 13.54 0.24 12.87
C GLY A 37 13.07 -1.13 13.39
N ILE A 38 12.36 -1.90 12.57
CA ILE A 38 11.67 -3.13 13.01
C ILE A 38 12.05 -4.38 12.21
N ALA A 39 12.59 -4.22 11.00
CA ALA A 39 12.89 -5.36 10.15
C ALA A 39 14.08 -6.14 10.74
N PRO A 40 13.96 -7.47 10.92
CA PRO A 40 15.02 -8.28 11.50
C PRO A 40 16.25 -8.42 10.59
N SER A 41 16.10 -8.09 9.30
CA SER A 41 17.18 -8.11 8.32
C SER A 41 16.84 -7.25 7.10
N PHE A 42 17.85 -6.87 6.33
CA PHE A 42 17.66 -6.09 5.10
C PHE A 42 16.75 -6.78 4.08
N PRO A 43 16.88 -8.10 3.79
CA PRO A 43 15.96 -8.79 2.88
C PRO A 43 14.50 -8.75 3.38
N ALA A 44 14.28 -8.92 4.68
CA ALA A 44 12.94 -8.85 5.26
C ALA A 44 12.33 -7.44 5.14
N GLY A 45 13.15 -6.40 5.32
CA GLY A 45 12.75 -5.01 5.09
C GLY A 45 12.35 -4.76 3.64
N CYS A 46 13.17 -5.18 2.66
CA CYS A 46 12.86 -5.06 1.24
C CYS A 46 11.56 -5.78 0.85
N LEU A 47 11.37 -7.01 1.34
CA LEU A 47 10.16 -7.78 1.08
C LEU A 47 8.91 -7.10 1.67
N SER A 48 9.04 -6.51 2.86
CA SER A 48 7.97 -5.77 3.53
C SER A 48 7.60 -4.50 2.77
N ILE A 49 8.58 -3.71 2.32
CA ILE A 49 8.35 -2.51 1.49
C ILE A 49 7.69 -2.86 0.16
N LEU A 50 8.11 -3.96 -0.47
CA LEU A 50 7.49 -4.45 -1.69
C LEU A 50 6.02 -4.83 -1.44
N GLY A 51 5.74 -5.55 -0.35
CA GLY A 51 4.37 -5.88 0.08
C GLY A 51 3.51 -4.63 0.30
N ILE A 52 4.01 -3.65 1.06
CA ILE A 52 3.32 -2.38 1.34
C ILE A 52 3.00 -1.62 0.05
N THR A 53 3.95 -1.55 -0.87
CA THR A 53 3.77 -0.88 -2.16
C THR A 53 2.70 -1.57 -3.00
N LEU A 54 2.73 -2.90 -3.09
CA LEU A 54 1.72 -3.69 -3.81
C LEU A 54 0.32 -3.57 -3.19
N THR A 55 0.24 -3.56 -1.86
CA THR A 55 -1.02 -3.32 -1.15
C THR A 55 -1.56 -1.91 -1.43
N GLY A 56 -0.69 -0.90 -1.50
CA GLY A 56 -1.06 0.46 -1.93
C GLY A 56 -1.67 0.49 -3.34
N VAL A 57 -1.10 -0.29 -4.28
CA VAL A 57 -1.66 -0.45 -5.63
C VAL A 57 -3.04 -1.09 -5.56
N LEU A 58 -3.17 -2.18 -4.82
CA LEU A 58 -4.44 -2.91 -4.66
C LEU A 58 -5.54 -2.01 -4.11
N TRP A 59 -5.27 -1.27 -3.04
CA TRP A 59 -6.23 -0.33 -2.44
C TRP A 59 -6.62 0.79 -3.40
N SER A 60 -5.65 1.34 -4.14
CA SER A 60 -5.91 2.38 -5.11
C SER A 60 -6.80 1.86 -6.25
N VAL A 61 -6.56 0.65 -6.76
CA VAL A 61 -7.41 0.00 -7.76
C VAL A 61 -8.81 -0.29 -7.20
N MET A 62 -8.90 -0.80 -5.97
CA MET A 62 -10.19 -1.05 -5.31
C MET A 62 -10.99 0.24 -5.14
N ARG A 63 -10.34 1.35 -4.79
CA ARG A 63 -10.96 2.66 -4.67
C ARG A 63 -11.48 3.17 -6.02
N GLU A 64 -10.72 3.02 -7.09
CA GLU A 64 -11.18 3.36 -8.44
C GLU A 64 -12.39 2.51 -8.87
N LYS A 65 -12.44 1.23 -8.45
CA LYS A 65 -13.55 0.32 -8.78
C LYS A 65 -14.81 0.55 -7.95
N THR A 66 -14.66 0.89 -6.67
CA THR A 66 -15.78 1.00 -5.71
C THR A 66 -16.20 2.43 -5.44
N GLY A 67 -15.37 3.42 -5.75
CA GLY A 67 -15.54 4.81 -5.34
C GLY A 67 -15.41 5.04 -3.83
N SER A 68 -15.08 4.01 -3.04
CA SER A 68 -15.10 4.05 -1.58
C SER A 68 -13.71 3.86 -0.98
N ILE A 69 -13.45 4.58 0.12
CA ILE A 69 -12.23 4.44 0.94
C ILE A 69 -12.40 3.41 2.08
N ILE A 70 -13.62 2.94 2.32
CA ILE A 70 -13.93 2.05 3.44
C ILE A 70 -13.13 0.74 3.38
N PRO A 71 -13.03 0.04 2.21
CA PRO A 71 -12.27 -1.21 2.15
C PRO A 71 -10.78 -1.02 2.48
N SER A 72 -10.17 0.09 2.04
CA SER A 72 -8.77 0.38 2.36
C SER A 72 -8.59 0.74 3.83
N MET A 73 -9.53 1.46 4.45
CA MET A 73 -9.48 1.76 5.89
C MET A 73 -9.59 0.50 6.75
N ILE A 74 -10.54 -0.40 6.45
CA ILE A 74 -10.70 -1.66 7.17
C ILE A 74 -9.43 -2.51 7.03
N SER A 75 -8.93 -2.67 5.79
CA SER A 75 -7.71 -3.42 5.54
C SER A 75 -6.50 -2.82 6.27
N HIS A 76 -6.38 -1.49 6.30
CA HIS A 76 -5.31 -0.81 7.00
C HIS A 76 -5.36 -1.08 8.52
N VAL A 77 -6.52 -0.92 9.15
CA VAL A 77 -6.70 -1.20 10.59
C VAL A 77 -6.37 -2.65 10.91
N LEU A 78 -6.85 -3.62 10.12
CA LEU A 78 -6.57 -5.03 10.35
C LEU A 78 -5.08 -5.36 10.25
N VAL A 79 -4.38 -4.79 9.26
CA VAL A 79 -2.92 -4.96 9.10
C VAL A 79 -2.16 -4.34 10.27
N THR A 80 -2.54 -3.13 10.70
CA THR A 80 -1.94 -2.45 11.86
C THR A 80 -2.15 -3.23 13.16
N LEU A 81 -3.34 -3.78 13.37
CA LEU A 81 -3.64 -4.63 14.54
C LEU A 81 -2.81 -5.91 14.52
N GLY A 82 -2.72 -6.57 13.36
CA GLY A 82 -1.88 -7.77 13.20
C GLY A 82 -0.41 -7.48 13.50
N TYR A 83 0.13 -6.38 12.97
CA TYR A 83 1.50 -5.96 13.22
C TYR A 83 1.75 -5.61 14.70
N SER A 84 0.82 -4.88 15.33
CA SER A 84 0.91 -4.50 16.74
C SER A 84 0.88 -5.72 17.66
N GLY A 85 0.01 -6.70 17.38
CA GLY A 85 -0.04 -7.96 18.12
C GLY A 85 1.25 -8.77 18.00
N LEU A 86 1.86 -8.79 16.80
CA LEU A 86 3.11 -9.49 16.54
C LEU A 86 4.30 -8.83 17.26
N LEU A 87 4.33 -7.49 17.34
CA LEU A 87 5.30 -6.75 18.15
C LEU A 87 5.15 -7.06 19.65
N VAL A 88 3.92 -7.04 20.17
CA VAL A 88 3.65 -7.37 21.59
C VAL A 88 4.14 -8.78 21.91
N PHE A 89 3.84 -9.76 21.04
CA PHE A 89 4.32 -11.13 21.21
C PHE A 89 5.85 -11.21 21.21
N TYR A 90 6.51 -10.54 20.25
CA TYR A 90 7.98 -10.51 20.17
C TYR A 90 8.63 -9.94 21.44
N PHE A 91 8.12 -8.82 21.97
CA PHE A 91 8.67 -8.23 23.21
C PHE A 91 8.41 -9.08 24.46
N ILE A 92 7.32 -9.85 24.49
CA ILE A 92 7.06 -10.79 25.59
C ILE A 92 8.05 -11.97 25.52
N SER A 93 8.26 -12.55 24.34
CA SER A 93 9.13 -13.72 24.17
C SER A 93 10.63 -13.45 24.39
N TYR A 94 11.10 -12.21 24.24
CA TYR A 94 12.49 -11.82 24.50
C TYR A 94 12.75 -11.34 25.94
N ARG A 95 11.73 -11.38 26.81
CA ARG A 95 11.84 -10.99 28.23
C ARG A 95 12.11 -12.18 29.17
N GLU A 96 12.06 -13.40 28.65
CA GLU A 96 12.47 -14.64 29.30
C GLU A 96 13.91 -15.01 28.91
#